data_AF-A0A534B5D7-F1
#
_entry.id   AF-A0A534B5D7-F1
#
_cell.length_a   1.000
_cell.length_b   1.000
_cell.length_c   1.000
_cell.angle_alpha   90.00
_cell.angle_beta   90.00
_cell.angle_gamma   90.00
#
_symmetry.space_group_name_H-M   'P 1'
#
loop_
_entity.id
_entity.type
_entity.pdbx_description
1 polymer ?
#
loop_
_entity_poly.entity_id
_entity_poly.type
_entity_poly.pdbx_seq_one_letter_code
_entity_poly.pdbx_strand_id
1 'polypeptide(L)'
;MHLTSLFRAQGDQQKYFPWMIVAHVMLSGAFVWIYARGVESRPWLAQGVRFGIAVACLTTVPTYIIYFAVQPMPGEVVVKQIVFDGILTVVLGAIVAWLYRGAPARP
;
A
#
# COMPACT_ATOMS: atom_id res chain seq x y z
N MET A 1 -6.28 -12.31 29.13
CA MET A 1 -6.84 -11.74 27.89
C MET A 1 -7.01 -12.87 26.89
N HIS A 2 -8.24 -13.15 26.44
CA HIS A 2 -8.49 -14.14 25.39
C HIS A 2 -8.19 -13.50 24.02
N LEU A 3 -7.05 -13.86 23.40
CA LEU A 3 -6.68 -13.44 22.04
C LEU A 3 -7.47 -14.19 20.94
N THR A 4 -8.34 -15.12 21.34
CA THR A 4 -9.10 -16.01 20.45
C THR A 4 -10.09 -15.28 19.53
N SER A 5 -10.37 -13.98 19.73
CA SER A 5 -11.25 -13.20 18.85
C SER A 5 -10.53 -12.30 17.85
N LEU A 6 -9.20 -12.20 17.89
CA LEU A 6 -8.47 -11.26 17.02
C LEU A 6 -8.42 -11.75 15.56
N PHE A 7 -8.31 -13.06 15.36
CA PHE A 7 -8.23 -13.69 14.05
C PHE A 7 -9.48 -14.53 13.76
N ARG A 8 -9.85 -14.63 12.49
CA ARG A 8 -10.90 -15.53 12.04
C ARG A 8 -10.49 -16.98 12.30
N ALA A 9 -11.48 -17.86 12.48
CA ALA A 9 -11.26 -19.30 12.48
C ALA A 9 -10.66 -19.77 11.14
N GLN A 10 -9.86 -20.83 11.17
CA GLN A 10 -9.16 -21.35 9.99
C GLN A 10 -10.10 -21.61 8.80
N GLY A 11 -11.27 -22.24 9.05
CA GLY A 11 -12.25 -22.52 8.02
C GLY A 11 -12.84 -21.27 7.36
N ASP A 12 -12.90 -20.15 8.09
CA ASP A 12 -13.36 -18.88 7.53
C ASP A 12 -12.26 -18.16 6.76
N GLN A 13 -11.01 -18.25 7.20
CA GLN A 13 -9.87 -17.67 6.48
C GLN A 13 -9.71 -18.24 5.06
N GLN A 14 -9.96 -19.55 4.88
CA GLN A 14 -9.87 -20.20 3.57
C GLN A 14 -10.77 -19.55 2.52
N LYS A 15 -11.94 -19.04 2.92
CA LYS A 15 -12.87 -18.32 2.03
C LYS A 15 -12.27 -17.01 1.48
N TYR A 16 -11.31 -16.42 2.19
CA TYR A 16 -10.64 -15.18 1.83
C TYR A 16 -9.24 -15.39 1.25
N PHE A 17 -8.80 -16.63 1.06
CA PHE A 17 -7.49 -16.91 0.48
C PHE A 17 -7.25 -16.22 -0.90
N PRO A 18 -8.24 -16.09 -1.81
CA PRO A 18 -8.06 -15.32 -3.03
C PRO A 18 -7.65 -13.85 -2.79
N TRP A 19 -8.13 -13.22 -1.71
CA TRP A 19 -7.74 -11.85 -1.34
C TRP A 19 -6.27 -11.76 -0.89
N MET A 20 -5.75 -12.82 -0.25
CA MET A 20 -4.32 -12.90 0.06
C MET A 20 -3.47 -12.87 -1.21
N ILE A 21 -3.87 -13.60 -2.25
CA ILE A 21 -3.16 -13.62 -3.54
C ILE A 21 -3.19 -12.22 -4.15
N VAL A 22 -4.37 -11.57 -4.20
CA VAL A 22 -4.52 -10.20 -4.72
C VAL A 22 -3.58 -9.24 -3.99
N ALA A 23 -3.54 -9.27 -2.65
CA ALA A 23 -2.65 -8.43 -1.87
C ALA A 23 -1.16 -8.63 -2.25
N HIS A 24 -0.72 -9.89 -2.40
CA HIS A 24 0.68 -10.18 -2.73
C HIS A 24 1.05 -9.83 -4.17
N VAL A 25 0.11 -9.96 -5.11
CA VAL A 25 0.31 -9.50 -6.50
C VAL A 25 0.43 -7.97 -6.54
N MET A 26 -0.41 -7.25 -5.82
CA MET A 26 -0.30 -5.78 -5.72
C MET A 26 1.04 -5.35 -5.10
N LEU A 27 1.41 -5.98 -3.98
CA LEU A 27 2.67 -5.71 -3.29
C LEU A 27 3.87 -5.95 -4.21
N SER A 28 3.97 -7.15 -4.80
CA SER A 28 5.08 -7.51 -5.69
C SER A 28 5.16 -6.61 -6.93
N GLY A 29 4.01 -6.31 -7.55
CA GLY A 29 3.94 -5.40 -8.70
C GLY A 29 4.40 -3.98 -8.34
N ALA A 30 3.96 -3.45 -7.21
CA ALA A 30 4.42 -2.15 -6.72
C ALA A 30 5.91 -2.15 -6.39
N PHE A 31 6.41 -3.23 -5.80
CA PHE A 31 7.81 -3.39 -5.45
C PHE A 31 8.72 -3.36 -6.69
N VAL A 32 8.36 -4.12 -7.73
CA VAL A 32 9.04 -4.09 -9.03
C VAL A 32 8.93 -2.72 -9.67
N TRP A 33 7.76 -2.08 -9.63
CA TRP A 33 7.55 -0.78 -10.27
C TRP A 33 8.40 0.33 -9.66
N ILE A 34 8.51 0.35 -8.32
CA ILE A 34 9.38 1.30 -7.60
C ILE A 34 10.84 1.10 -8.02
N TYR A 35 11.32 -0.16 -8.03
CA TYR A 35 12.69 -0.47 -8.42
C TYR A 35 12.99 -0.11 -9.88
N ALA A 36 12.10 -0.51 -10.80
CA ALA A 36 12.31 -0.34 -12.24
C ALA A 36 12.28 1.12 -12.70
N ARG A 37 11.50 1.98 -12.03
CA ARG A 37 11.36 3.40 -12.42
C ARG A 37 12.25 4.33 -11.63
N GLY A 38 12.48 4.04 -10.34
CA GLY A 38 13.28 4.89 -9.46
C GLY A 38 12.87 6.37 -9.51
N VAL A 39 13.88 7.24 -9.46
CA VAL A 39 13.77 8.70 -9.64
C VAL A 39 13.84 9.01 -11.14
N GLU A 40 12.91 9.82 -11.65
CA GLU A 40 12.83 10.19 -13.08
C GLU A 40 13.05 11.70 -13.25
N SER A 41 13.49 12.15 -14.42
CA SER A 41 13.58 13.58 -14.78
C SER A 41 12.22 14.18 -15.15
N ARG A 42 11.21 13.98 -14.31
CA ARG A 42 9.84 14.50 -14.49
C ARG A 42 9.53 15.64 -13.52
N PRO A 43 8.45 16.42 -13.75
CA PRO A 43 7.99 17.39 -12.76
C PRO A 43 7.83 16.72 -11.39
N TRP A 44 8.46 17.33 -10.37
CA TRP A 44 8.60 16.73 -9.04
C TRP A 44 7.26 16.26 -8.47
N LEU A 45 6.19 17.01 -8.68
CA LEU A 45 4.87 16.68 -8.14
C LEU A 45 4.32 15.38 -8.77
N ALA A 46 4.40 15.24 -10.10
CA ALA A 46 3.93 14.04 -10.79
C ALA A 46 4.76 12.80 -10.39
N GLN A 47 6.07 12.97 -10.21
CA GLN A 47 6.94 11.91 -9.70
C GLN A 47 6.58 11.52 -8.26
N GLY A 48 6.32 12.50 -7.39
CA GLY A 48 5.93 12.29 -6.00
C GLY A 48 4.58 11.59 -5.87
N VAL A 49 3.58 12.01 -6.65
CA VAL A 49 2.27 11.35 -6.70
C VAL A 49 2.41 9.90 -7.18
N ARG A 50 3.14 9.67 -8.27
CA ARG A 50 3.41 8.30 -8.76
C ARG A 50 4.06 7.44 -7.69
N PHE A 51 5.10 7.97 -7.03
CA PHE A 51 5.81 7.26 -5.97
C PHE A 51 4.89 6.95 -4.79
N GLY A 52 4.10 7.91 -4.34
CA GLY A 52 3.13 7.72 -3.25
C GLY A 52 2.06 6.67 -3.59
N ILE A 53 1.54 6.65 -4.82
CA ILE A 53 0.62 5.59 -5.28
C ILE A 53 1.32 4.23 -5.24
N ALA A 54 2.56 4.15 -5.71
CA ALA A 54 3.32 2.90 -5.67
C ALA A 54 3.54 2.43 -4.22
N VAL A 55 3.86 3.33 -3.29
CA VAL A 55 4.00 3.01 -1.86
C VAL A 55 2.67 2.56 -1.25
N ALA A 56 1.54 3.19 -1.59
CA ALA A 56 0.21 2.77 -1.14
C ALA A 56 -0.09 1.32 -1.59
N CYS A 57 0.21 0.98 -2.84
CA CYS A 57 0.07 -0.37 -3.37
C CYS A 57 1.09 -1.37 -2.79
N LEU A 58 2.24 -0.90 -2.30
CA LEU A 58 3.23 -1.72 -1.62
C LEU A 58 2.84 -2.02 -0.16
N THR A 59 2.14 -1.09 0.50
CA THR A 59 1.96 -1.09 1.95
C THR A 59 0.49 -1.08 2.36
N THR A 60 -0.17 0.08 2.32
CA THR A 60 -1.55 0.32 2.79
C THR A 60 -2.54 -0.66 2.20
N VAL A 61 -2.63 -0.74 0.88
CA VAL A 61 -3.65 -1.57 0.20
C VAL A 61 -3.48 -3.05 0.53
N PRO A 62 -2.30 -3.68 0.33
CA PRO A 62 -2.15 -5.10 0.65
C PRO A 62 -2.30 -5.38 2.14
N THR A 63 -1.86 -4.49 3.04
CA THR A 63 -1.99 -4.68 4.49
C THR A 63 -3.45 -4.82 4.90
N TYR A 64 -4.31 -3.89 4.48
CA TYR A 64 -5.72 -3.92 4.88
C TYR A 64 -6.52 -5.03 4.18
N ILE A 65 -6.12 -5.46 2.98
CA ILE A 65 -6.67 -6.66 2.34
C ILE A 65 -6.28 -7.92 3.12
N ILE A 66 -5.02 -8.05 3.55
CA ILE A 66 -4.55 -9.18 4.36
C ILE A 66 -5.28 -9.19 5.70
N TYR A 67 -5.41 -8.04 6.37
CA TYR A 67 -6.18 -7.95 7.61
C TYR A 67 -7.64 -8.30 7.38
N PHE A 68 -8.24 -7.86 6.28
CA PHE A 68 -9.59 -8.29 5.91
C PHE A 68 -9.69 -9.80 5.67
N ALA A 69 -8.62 -10.50 5.26
CA ALA A 69 -8.64 -11.96 5.13
C ALA A 69 -8.46 -12.68 6.48
N VAL A 70 -7.58 -12.18 7.34
CA VAL A 70 -7.17 -12.88 8.57
C VAL A 70 -7.92 -12.44 9.84
N GLN A 71 -8.40 -11.21 9.91
CA GLN A 71 -9.08 -10.62 11.07
C GLN A 71 -10.52 -10.21 10.71
N PRO A 72 -11.53 -10.43 11.58
CA PRO A 72 -12.94 -10.14 11.30
C PRO A 72 -13.28 -8.64 11.27
N MET A 73 -12.52 -7.85 10.52
CA MET A 73 -12.73 -6.42 10.33
C MET A 73 -13.93 -6.18 9.41
N PRO A 74 -14.82 -5.22 9.76
CA PRO A 74 -15.88 -4.79 8.86
C PRO A 74 -15.30 -4.26 7.55
N GLY A 75 -15.86 -4.68 6.42
CA GLY A 75 -15.38 -4.26 5.08
C GLY A 75 -15.42 -2.75 4.87
N GLU A 76 -16.39 -2.05 5.48
CA GLU A 76 -16.46 -0.58 5.43
C GLU A 76 -15.25 0.08 6.09
N VAL A 77 -14.77 -0.47 7.22
CA VAL A 77 -13.59 0.03 7.91
C VAL A 77 -12.34 -0.20 7.06
N VAL A 78 -12.21 -1.39 6.47
CA VAL A 78 -11.12 -1.72 5.53
C VAL A 78 -11.05 -0.72 4.39
N VAL A 79 -12.18 -0.43 3.75
CA VAL A 79 -12.25 0.52 2.63
C VAL A 79 -11.85 1.92 3.08
N LYS A 80 -12.37 2.40 4.21
CA LYS A 80 -12.02 3.72 4.78
C LYS A 80 -10.53 3.82 5.07
N GLN A 81 -9.95 2.78 5.67
CA GLN A 81 -8.51 2.73 5.96
C GLN A 81 -7.68 2.79 4.68
N ILE A 82 -8.02 1.99 3.67
CA ILE A 82 -7.34 2.01 2.37
C ILE A 82 -7.40 3.41 1.73
N VAL A 83 -8.55 4.07 1.76
CA VAL A 83 -8.73 5.38 1.14
C VAL A 83 -7.97 6.47 1.90
N PHE A 84 -8.15 6.58 3.21
CA PHE A 84 -7.53 7.67 3.98
C PHE A 84 -6.01 7.51 4.10
N ASP A 85 -5.52 6.31 4.41
CA ASP A 85 -4.08 6.05 4.45
C ASP A 85 -3.46 6.09 3.04
N GLY A 86 -4.24 5.72 2.01
CA GLY A 86 -3.84 5.86 0.61
C GLY A 86 -3.65 7.32 0.20
N ILE A 87 -4.58 8.20 0.58
CA ILE A 87 -4.44 9.64 0.36
C ILE A 87 -3.21 10.17 1.11
N LEU A 88 -3.04 9.78 2.37
CA LEU A 88 -1.89 10.17 3.19
C LEU A 88 -0.57 9.77 2.51
N THR A 89 -0.44 8.52 2.05
CA THR A 89 0.78 8.03 1.38
C THR A 89 1.07 8.77 0.07
N VAL A 90 0.04 9.18 -0.69
CA VAL A 90 0.21 10.05 -1.86
C VAL A 90 0.69 11.44 -1.49
N VAL A 91 0.11 12.06 -0.46
CA VAL A 91 0.55 13.36 0.07
C VAL A 91 2.01 13.27 0.54
N LEU A 92 2.37 12.22 1.27
CA LEU A 92 3.75 11.96 1.70
C LEU A 92 4.69 11.77 0.50
N GLY A 93 4.26 11.08 -0.56
CA GLY A 93 5.03 10.96 -1.80
C GLY A 93 5.31 12.31 -2.47
N ALA A 94 4.32 13.21 -2.49
CA ALA A 94 4.50 14.58 -2.96
C ALA A 94 5.50 15.36 -2.08
N ILE A 95 5.42 15.21 -0.75
CA ILE A 95 6.37 15.82 0.19
C ILE A 95 7.78 15.29 -0.02
N VAL A 96 7.96 13.98 -0.20
CA VAL A 96 9.25 13.36 -0.50
C VAL A 96 9.85 13.96 -1.77
N ALA A 97 9.06 14.04 -2.85
CA ALA A 97 9.56 14.63 -4.10
C ALA A 97 9.83 16.13 -3.99
N TRP A 98 9.04 16.86 -3.21
CA TRP A 98 9.29 18.26 -2.89
C TRP A 98 10.64 18.40 -2.20
N LEU A 99 10.90 17.65 -1.12
CA LEU A 99 12.18 17.67 -0.41
C LEU A 99 13.37 17.28 -1.30
N TYR A 100 13.16 16.37 -2.26
CA TYR A 100 14.21 15.88 -3.16
C TYR A 100 14.48 16.76 -4.39
N ARG A 101 13.62 17.75 -4.71
CA ARG A 101 13.64 18.49 -5.98
C ARG A 101 14.96 19.23 -6.32
N GLY A 102 15.81 19.47 -5.33
CA GLY A 102 17.12 20.13 -5.49
C GLY A 102 18.32 19.19 -5.40
N ALA A 103 18.11 17.88 -5.24
CA ALA A 103 19.20 16.92 -5.20
C ALA A 103 19.84 16.80 -6.60
N PRO A 104 21.18 16.75 -6.70
CA PRO A 104 21.83 16.54 -7.99
C PRO A 104 21.34 15.22 -8.60
N ALA A 105 20.98 15.24 -9.88
CA ALA A 105 20.70 14.02 -10.62
C ALA A 105 21.95 13.15 -10.57
N ARG A 106 21.81 11.87 -10.16
CA ARG A 106 22.94 10.93 -10.26
C ARG A 106 23.36 10.83 -11.74
N PRO A 107 24.66 10.77 -12.03
CA PRO A 107 25.20 10.69 -13.38
C PRO A 107 24.66 9.46 -14.13
#